data_AF-A0A9X1PHF6-F1
#
_entry.id   AF-A0A9X1PHF6-F1
#
_cell.length_a   1.000
_cell.length_b   1.000
_cell.length_c   1.000
_cell.angle_alpha   90.00
_cell.angle_beta   90.00
_cell.angle_gamma   90.00
#
_symmetry.space_group_name_H-M   'P 1'
#
loop_
_entity.id
_entity.type
_entity.pdbx_description
1 polymer ?
#
loop_
_entity_poly.entity_id
_entity_poly.type
_entity_poly.pdbx_seq_one_letter_code
_entity_poly.pdbx_strand_id
1 'polypeptide(L)'
;MAQIKRSHTLKETDIKSLIQKGEISSELELERASLAARFLRLQSENQPELALLEERLSTLIRDYELKHWSDFKQVTEKQVAESDLAEKRAEKEFKFYKKRRELISKTLKQNGLNQNDLAAILAHNKSYISELLNGIRTFSMNDLIIIHRLFGIKLEDLVFTEITVETEKRIKEALEKTVSNSSKTKKPAQVTSLVKALYS
;
A
#
# COMPACT_ATOMS: atom_id res chain seq x y z
N MET A 1 10.26 27.68 6.51
CA MET A 1 9.10 26.85 6.15
C MET A 1 9.60 25.56 5.52
N ALA A 2 9.56 24.45 6.24
CA ALA A 2 10.04 23.17 5.71
C ALA A 2 9.04 22.66 4.66
N GLN A 3 9.47 22.55 3.40
CA GLN A 3 8.72 21.84 2.39
C GLN A 3 8.56 20.39 2.86
N ILE A 4 7.33 19.99 3.18
CA ILE A 4 6.98 18.58 3.37
C ILE A 4 7.20 17.93 2.01
N LYS A 5 8.38 17.36 1.79
CA LYS A 5 8.65 16.48 0.65
C LYS A 5 7.62 15.36 0.76
N ARG A 6 6.62 15.37 -0.13
CA ARG A 6 5.71 14.23 -0.33
C ARG A 6 6.60 13.03 -0.60
N SER A 7 6.77 12.18 0.40
CA SER A 7 7.42 10.89 0.19
C SER A 7 6.50 10.12 -0.74
N HIS A 8 6.89 9.98 -2.01
CA HIS A 8 6.24 9.10 -2.98
C HIS A 8 6.52 7.62 -2.65
N THR A 9 6.48 7.26 -1.37
CA THR A 9 6.51 5.86 -0.97
C THR A 9 5.12 5.31 -1.14
N LEU A 10 5.03 4.23 -1.90
CA LEU A 10 3.89 3.31 -1.95
C LEU A 10 3.72 2.73 -0.54
N LYS A 11 3.04 3.48 0.33
CA LYS A 11 2.72 3.00 1.65
C LYS A 11 1.53 2.08 1.53
N GLU A 12 1.67 0.90 2.13
CA GLU A 12 0.53 0.05 2.46
C GLU A 12 -0.54 0.90 3.15
N THR A 13 -1.81 0.53 2.97
CA THR A 13 -2.90 1.29 3.59
C THR A 13 -2.90 1.02 5.09
N ASP A 14 -2.47 2.00 5.87
CA ASP A 14 -2.62 1.99 7.31
C ASP A 14 -4.03 2.48 7.64
N ILE A 15 -4.89 1.56 8.09
CA ILE A 15 -6.31 1.83 8.37
C ILE A 15 -6.44 2.95 9.41
N LYS A 16 -5.60 2.91 10.46
CA LYS A 16 -5.63 3.93 11.52
C LYS A 16 -5.22 5.29 10.99
N SER A 17 -4.23 5.34 10.11
CA SER A 17 -3.79 6.58 9.46
C SER A 17 -4.86 7.15 8.54
N LEU A 18 -5.59 6.30 7.82
CA LEU A 18 -6.71 6.73 6.96
C LEU A 18 -7.87 7.30 7.80
N ILE A 19 -8.24 6.63 8.90
CA ILE A 19 -9.25 7.13 9.83
C ILE A 19 -8.80 8.44 10.48
N GLN A 20 -7.54 8.55 10.88
CA GLN A 20 -6.98 9.76 11.48
C GLN A 20 -6.96 10.94 10.50
N LYS A 21 -6.70 10.68 9.22
CA LYS A 21 -6.79 11.69 8.16
C LYS A 21 -8.21 12.25 8.05
N GLY A 22 -9.22 11.41 8.28
CA GLY A 22 -10.63 11.83 8.35
C GLY A 22 -11.29 12.11 7.01
N GLU A 23 -10.61 11.86 5.90
CA GLU A 23 -11.17 11.99 4.54
C GLU A 23 -10.51 11.01 3.56
N ILE A 24 -11.31 10.52 2.61
CA ILE A 24 -10.86 9.80 1.42
C ILE A 24 -10.72 10.82 0.30
N SER A 25 -9.57 10.83 -0.38
CA SER A 25 -9.20 11.88 -1.34
C SER A 25 -9.01 11.39 -2.77
N SER A 26 -9.12 10.08 -3.01
CA SER A 26 -8.94 9.48 -4.34
C SER A 26 -9.65 8.14 -4.45
N GLU A 27 -9.96 7.72 -5.67
CA GLU A 27 -10.54 6.40 -5.95
C GLU A 27 -9.66 5.28 -5.41
N LEU A 28 -8.33 5.40 -5.48
CA LEU A 28 -7.43 4.40 -4.91
C LEU A 28 -7.58 4.29 -3.38
N GLU A 29 -7.72 5.42 -2.67
CA GLU A 29 -7.97 5.39 -1.22
C GLU A 29 -9.36 4.82 -0.91
N LEU A 30 -10.37 5.09 -1.74
CA LEU A 30 -11.71 4.49 -1.63
C LEU A 30 -11.62 2.97 -1.72
N GLU A 31 -10.99 2.44 -2.76
CA GLU A 31 -10.90 1.00 -2.98
C GLU A 31 -10.12 0.29 -1.87
N ARG A 32 -9.02 0.91 -1.41
CA ARG A 32 -8.28 0.45 -0.24
C ARG A 32 -9.13 0.44 1.03
N ALA A 33 -9.91 1.49 1.25
CA ALA A 33 -10.84 1.60 2.38
C ALA A 33 -11.91 0.51 2.30
N SER A 34 -12.52 0.30 1.13
CA SER A 34 -13.55 -0.70 0.89
C SER A 34 -13.06 -2.13 1.16
N LEU A 35 -11.86 -2.48 0.70
CA LEU A 35 -11.23 -3.77 1.00
C LEU A 35 -10.92 -3.91 2.50
N ALA A 36 -10.43 -2.85 3.13
CA ALA A 36 -10.15 -2.82 4.57
C ALA A 36 -11.43 -2.95 5.41
N ALA A 37 -12.52 -2.28 5.05
CA ALA A 37 -13.81 -2.38 5.74
C ALA A 37 -14.39 -3.80 5.65
N ARG A 38 -14.35 -4.41 4.45
CA ARG A 38 -14.73 -5.82 4.27
C ARG A 38 -13.89 -6.74 5.15
N PHE A 39 -12.58 -6.51 5.21
CA PHE A 39 -11.68 -7.28 6.06
C PHE A 39 -12.03 -7.12 7.56
N LEU A 40 -12.19 -5.88 8.05
CA LEU A 40 -12.52 -5.61 9.44
C LEU A 40 -13.86 -6.24 9.85
N ARG A 41 -14.88 -6.16 8.99
CA ARG A 41 -16.18 -6.80 9.23
C ARG A 41 -16.08 -8.30 9.44
N LEU A 42 -15.25 -8.99 8.64
CA LEU A 42 -15.01 -10.43 8.81
C LEU A 42 -14.23 -10.74 10.09
N GLN A 43 -13.31 -9.86 10.49
CA GLN A 43 -12.55 -10.05 11.72
C GLN A 43 -13.35 -9.71 12.99
N SER A 44 -14.33 -8.79 12.89
CA SER A 44 -15.12 -8.36 14.05
C SER A 44 -15.97 -9.45 14.68
N GLU A 45 -16.24 -10.54 13.95
CA GLU A 45 -16.87 -11.74 14.51
C GLU A 45 -16.05 -12.35 15.66
N ASN A 46 -14.72 -12.24 15.58
CA ASN A 46 -13.79 -12.78 16.57
C ASN A 46 -13.15 -11.69 17.44
N GLN A 47 -13.18 -10.43 17.00
CA GLN A 47 -12.56 -9.27 17.65
C GLN A 47 -13.52 -8.07 17.67
N PRO A 48 -14.48 -8.03 18.62
CA PRO A 48 -15.51 -6.99 18.67
C PRO A 48 -14.97 -5.55 18.69
N GLU A 49 -13.74 -5.34 19.19
CA GLU A 49 -13.05 -4.06 19.20
C GLU A 49 -12.81 -3.46 17.80
N LEU A 50 -12.84 -4.29 16.75
CA LEU A 50 -12.68 -3.85 15.37
C LEU A 50 -13.96 -3.26 14.77
N ALA A 51 -15.12 -3.53 15.38
CA ALA A 51 -16.39 -2.99 14.89
C ALA A 51 -16.40 -1.46 14.86
N LEU A 52 -15.81 -0.81 15.88
CA LEU A 52 -15.68 0.65 15.92
C LEU A 52 -14.77 1.21 14.82
N LEU A 53 -13.72 0.46 14.43
CA LEU A 53 -12.85 0.88 13.33
C LEU A 53 -13.56 0.71 11.98
N GLU A 54 -14.32 -0.38 11.83
CA GLU A 54 -15.14 -0.63 10.64
C GLU A 54 -16.20 0.45 10.45
N GLU A 55 -16.95 0.80 11.49
CA GLU A 55 -17.99 1.83 11.43
C GLU A 55 -17.43 3.19 10.98
N ARG A 56 -16.29 3.60 11.56
CA ARG A 56 -15.60 4.85 11.20
C ARG A 56 -15.15 4.83 9.75
N LEU A 57 -14.57 3.72 9.29
CA LEU A 57 -14.12 3.58 7.92
C LEU A 57 -15.28 3.59 6.93
N SER A 58 -16.36 2.88 7.24
CA SER A 58 -17.60 2.84 6.46
C SER A 58 -18.27 4.21 6.35
N THR A 59 -18.18 5.04 7.40
CA THR A 59 -18.63 6.44 7.33
C THR A 59 -17.83 7.23 6.30
N LEU A 60 -16.49 7.13 6.32
CA LEU A 60 -15.63 7.83 5.36
C LEU A 60 -15.87 7.38 3.90
N ILE A 61 -16.08 6.08 3.69
CA ILE A 61 -16.43 5.50 2.38
C ILE A 61 -17.74 6.13 1.89
N ARG A 62 -18.78 6.10 2.72
CA ARG A 62 -20.09 6.65 2.36
C ARG A 62 -20.01 8.14 2.04
N ASP A 63 -19.26 8.91 2.83
CA ASP A 63 -19.13 10.36 2.60
C ASP A 63 -18.45 10.66 1.25
N TYR A 64 -17.48 9.84 0.85
CA TYR A 64 -16.85 9.93 -0.46
C TYR A 64 -17.83 9.55 -1.59
N GLU A 65 -18.50 8.41 -1.47
CA GLU A 65 -19.47 7.93 -2.46
C GLU A 65 -20.60 8.93 -2.68
N LEU A 66 -21.14 9.52 -1.60
CA LEU A 66 -22.17 10.54 -1.69
C LEU A 66 -21.69 11.80 -2.43
N LYS A 67 -20.41 12.15 -2.30
CA LYS A 67 -19.83 13.33 -2.95
C LYS A 67 -19.46 13.10 -4.41
N HIS A 68 -19.02 11.89 -4.76
CA HIS A 68 -18.40 11.60 -6.06
C HIS A 68 -19.26 10.70 -6.98
N TRP A 69 -20.17 9.92 -6.42
CA TRP A 69 -20.91 8.86 -7.13
C TRP A 69 -22.43 8.92 -6.96
N SER A 70 -22.98 9.90 -6.24
CA SER A 70 -24.42 10.00 -5.98
C SER A 70 -25.27 10.43 -7.19
N ASP A 71 -24.72 11.26 -8.08
CA ASP A 71 -25.41 11.71 -9.29
C ASP A 71 -24.92 10.94 -10.53
N PHE A 72 -25.61 9.83 -10.83
CA PHE A 72 -25.32 8.97 -11.98
C PHE A 72 -25.31 9.71 -13.33
N LYS A 73 -25.99 10.87 -13.45
CA LYS A 73 -25.99 11.63 -14.71
C LYS A 73 -24.69 12.42 -14.94
N GLN A 74 -23.93 12.68 -13.87
CA GLN A 74 -22.67 13.41 -13.92
C GLN A 74 -21.44 12.49 -13.95
N VAL A 75 -21.63 11.20 -13.68
CA VAL A 75 -20.55 10.20 -13.76
C VAL A 75 -20.09 10.06 -15.21
N THR A 76 -18.80 10.31 -15.43
CA THR A 76 -18.18 10.22 -16.76
C THR A 76 -17.55 8.86 -16.99
N GLU A 77 -17.42 8.43 -18.24
CA GLU A 77 -16.68 7.20 -18.60
C GLU A 77 -15.24 7.22 -18.08
N LYS A 78 -14.61 8.40 -18.06
CA LYS A 78 -13.25 8.57 -17.53
C LYS A 78 -13.18 8.26 -16.04
N GLN A 79 -14.18 8.69 -15.27
CA GLN A 79 -14.25 8.43 -13.83
C GLN A 79 -14.45 6.93 -13.56
N VAL A 80 -15.30 6.26 -14.35
CA VAL A 80 -15.46 4.80 -14.29
C VAL A 80 -14.13 4.09 -14.58
N ALA A 81 -13.42 4.49 -15.64
CA ALA A 81 -12.12 3.91 -15.98
C ALA A 81 -11.05 4.15 -14.89
N GLU A 82 -11.09 5.30 -14.21
CA GLU A 82 -10.22 5.59 -13.06
C GLU A 82 -10.52 4.67 -11.87
N SER A 83 -11.81 4.46 -11.57
CA SER A 83 -12.28 3.54 -10.54
C SER A 83 -11.86 2.09 -10.83
N ASP A 84 -12.08 1.60 -12.06
CA ASP A 84 -11.67 0.25 -12.49
C ASP A 84 -10.15 0.02 -12.33
N LEU A 85 -9.34 1.05 -12.60
CA LEU A 85 -7.89 1.00 -12.43
C LEU A 85 -7.50 1.00 -10.95
N ALA A 86 -8.18 1.82 -10.15
CA ALA A 86 -7.99 1.89 -8.70
C ALA A 86 -8.32 0.55 -8.03
N GLU A 87 -9.43 -0.09 -8.40
CA GLU A 87 -9.88 -1.38 -7.87
C GLU A 87 -8.82 -2.46 -8.13
N LYS A 88 -8.42 -2.63 -9.40
CA LYS A 88 -7.39 -3.61 -9.80
C LYS A 88 -6.08 -3.42 -9.02
N ARG A 89 -5.69 -2.17 -8.80
CA ARG A 89 -4.49 -1.84 -8.04
C ARG A 89 -4.65 -2.20 -6.56
N ALA A 90 -5.73 -1.76 -5.93
CA ALA A 90 -6.01 -2.01 -4.52
C ALA A 90 -6.10 -3.52 -4.23
N GLU A 91 -6.71 -4.30 -5.12
CA GLU A 91 -6.76 -5.75 -5.00
C GLU A 91 -5.38 -6.40 -5.03
N LYS A 92 -4.51 -5.99 -5.97
CA LYS A 92 -3.15 -6.52 -6.07
C LYS A 92 -2.35 -6.21 -4.80
N GLU A 93 -2.42 -4.97 -4.33
CA GLU A 93 -1.81 -4.52 -3.08
C GLU A 93 -2.32 -5.38 -1.91
N PHE A 94 -3.64 -5.54 -1.78
CA PHE A 94 -4.26 -6.33 -0.73
C PHE A 94 -3.80 -7.80 -0.75
N LYS A 95 -3.80 -8.43 -1.93
CA LYS A 95 -3.30 -9.80 -2.13
C LYS A 95 -1.83 -9.93 -1.74
N PHE A 96 -0.99 -8.96 -2.11
CA PHE A 96 0.42 -8.93 -1.74
C PHE A 96 0.61 -8.84 -0.22
N TYR A 97 -0.02 -7.86 0.44
CA TYR A 97 0.17 -7.64 1.87
C TYR A 97 -0.38 -8.78 2.72
N LYS A 98 -1.47 -9.43 2.27
CA LYS A 98 -1.96 -10.67 2.87
C LYS A 98 -0.90 -11.77 2.82
N LYS A 99 -0.35 -12.06 1.63
CA LYS A 99 0.71 -13.07 1.44
C LYS A 99 1.94 -12.77 2.29
N ARG A 100 2.36 -11.51 2.36
CA ARG A 100 3.48 -11.08 3.19
C ARG A 100 3.26 -11.41 4.67
N ARG A 101 2.08 -11.10 5.22
CA ARG A 101 1.77 -11.39 6.64
C ARG A 101 1.71 -12.90 6.91
N GLU A 102 1.17 -13.67 5.98
CA GLU A 102 1.17 -15.14 6.03
C GLU A 102 2.59 -15.71 6.01
N LEU A 103 3.45 -15.19 5.13
CA LEU A 103 4.86 -15.58 5.01
C LEU A 103 5.64 -15.28 6.29
N ILE A 104 5.50 -14.07 6.84
CA ILE A 104 6.12 -13.70 8.12
C ILE A 104 5.64 -14.64 9.23
N SER A 105 4.33 -14.82 9.36
CA SER A 105 3.73 -15.68 10.40
C SER A 105 4.19 -17.14 10.28
N LYS A 106 4.28 -17.67 9.06
CA LYS A 106 4.77 -19.03 8.80
C LYS A 106 6.24 -19.16 9.19
N THR A 107 7.06 -18.18 8.81
CA THR A 107 8.50 -18.20 9.07
C THR A 107 8.79 -18.12 10.57
N LEU A 108 8.04 -17.31 11.33
CA LEU A 108 8.14 -17.28 12.79
C LEU A 108 7.89 -18.67 13.40
N LYS A 109 6.77 -19.31 13.03
CA LYS A 109 6.41 -20.64 13.52
C LYS A 109 7.46 -21.70 13.19
N GLN A 110 8.03 -21.65 11.99
CA GLN A 110 9.09 -22.58 11.56
C GLN A 110 10.38 -22.43 12.37
N ASN A 111 10.65 -21.24 12.90
CA ASN A 111 11.80 -20.97 13.77
C ASN A 111 11.47 -21.12 15.26
N GLY A 112 10.28 -21.64 15.60
CA GLY A 112 9.85 -21.78 17.00
C GLY A 112 9.53 -20.47 17.71
N LEU A 113 9.36 -19.38 16.96
CA LEU A 113 9.07 -18.04 17.49
C LEU A 113 7.56 -17.75 17.45
N ASN A 114 7.11 -16.95 18.42
CA ASN A 114 5.74 -16.47 18.51
C ASN A 114 5.66 -14.93 18.36
N GLN A 115 4.46 -14.38 18.49
CA GLN A 115 4.22 -12.93 18.32
C GLN A 115 4.94 -12.07 19.37
N ASN A 116 5.09 -12.56 20.61
CA ASN A 116 5.80 -11.83 21.67
C ASN A 116 7.30 -11.74 21.35
N ASP A 117 7.87 -12.80 20.77
CA ASP A 117 9.28 -12.80 20.35
C ASP A 117 9.50 -11.80 19.22
N LEU A 118 8.59 -11.76 18.23
CA LEU A 118 8.64 -10.74 17.18
C LEU A 118 8.51 -9.32 17.77
N ALA A 119 7.69 -9.13 18.80
CA ALA A 119 7.55 -7.85 19.49
C ALA A 119 8.87 -7.41 20.13
N ALA A 120 9.55 -8.32 20.82
CA ALA A 120 10.87 -8.06 21.39
C ALA A 120 11.92 -7.75 20.31
N ILE A 121 11.95 -8.54 19.22
CA ILE A 121 12.89 -8.39 18.11
C ILE A 121 12.74 -7.03 17.42
N LEU A 122 11.50 -6.60 17.16
CA LEU A 122 11.21 -5.34 16.50
C LEU A 122 11.13 -4.14 17.45
N ALA A 123 11.37 -4.36 18.75
CA ALA A 123 11.25 -3.35 19.80
C ALA A 123 9.88 -2.64 19.84
N HIS A 124 8.80 -3.39 19.58
CA HIS A 124 7.42 -2.92 19.65
C HIS A 124 6.65 -3.63 20.76
N ASN A 125 5.51 -3.08 21.15
CA ASN A 125 4.61 -3.77 22.08
C ASN A 125 3.79 -4.87 21.38
N LYS A 126 3.29 -5.83 22.16
CA LYS A 126 2.48 -6.96 21.65
C LYS A 126 1.25 -6.51 20.87
N SER A 127 0.57 -5.46 21.33
CA SER A 127 -0.62 -4.93 20.65
C SER A 127 -0.27 -4.41 19.26
N TYR A 128 0.82 -3.65 19.12
CA TYR A 128 1.30 -3.14 17.86
C TYR A 128 1.67 -4.26 16.88
N ILE A 129 2.37 -5.30 17.33
CA ILE A 129 2.66 -6.48 16.49
C ILE A 129 1.39 -7.20 16.05
N SER A 130 0.40 -7.36 16.94
CA SER A 130 -0.90 -7.93 16.59
C SER A 130 -1.57 -7.11 15.48
N GLU A 131 -1.56 -5.78 15.60
CA GLU A 131 -2.10 -4.88 14.59
C GLU A 131 -1.35 -4.99 13.24
N LEU A 132 -0.02 -5.17 13.26
CA LEU A 132 0.77 -5.42 12.05
C LEU A 132 0.43 -6.75 11.37
N LEU A 133 0.34 -7.83 12.15
CA LEU A 133 0.07 -9.18 11.64
C LEU A 133 -1.38 -9.35 11.19
N ASN A 134 -2.30 -8.58 11.77
CA ASN A 134 -3.69 -8.53 11.34
C ASN A 134 -3.92 -7.52 10.20
N GLY A 135 -2.93 -6.69 9.84
CA GLY A 135 -3.06 -5.72 8.75
C GLY A 135 -3.90 -4.49 9.08
N ILE A 136 -4.06 -4.18 10.38
CA ILE A 136 -4.65 -2.91 10.85
C ILE A 136 -3.62 -1.78 10.70
N ARG A 137 -2.35 -2.10 10.98
CA ARG A 137 -1.19 -1.24 10.76
C ARG A 137 -0.23 -1.85 9.75
N THR A 138 0.65 -1.01 9.24
CA THR A 138 1.63 -1.39 8.23
C THR A 138 3.02 -1.50 8.83
N PHE A 139 3.78 -2.49 8.38
CA PHE A 139 5.19 -2.61 8.79
C PHE A 139 5.97 -1.39 8.31
N SER A 140 6.83 -0.85 9.16
CA SER A 140 7.81 0.15 8.73
C SER A 140 8.88 -0.50 7.84
N MET A 141 9.58 0.29 7.04
CA MET A 141 10.70 -0.21 6.24
C MET A 141 11.78 -0.85 7.13
N ASN A 142 12.03 -0.29 8.31
CA ASN A 142 12.99 -0.87 9.26
C ASN A 142 12.51 -2.23 9.77
N ASP A 143 11.23 -2.39 10.09
CA ASP A 143 10.68 -3.69 10.49
C ASP A 143 10.90 -4.73 9.38
N LEU A 144 10.61 -4.36 8.13
CA LEU A 144 10.79 -5.25 6.97
C LEU A 144 12.26 -5.59 6.73
N ILE A 145 13.19 -4.65 6.91
CA ILE A 145 14.63 -4.90 6.81
C ILE A 145 15.09 -5.88 7.90
N ILE A 146 14.64 -5.71 9.14
CA ILE A 146 14.98 -6.62 10.24
C ILE A 146 14.46 -8.03 9.93
N ILE A 147 13.20 -8.14 9.51
CA ILE A 147 12.56 -9.41 9.11
C ILE A 147 13.34 -10.08 7.97
N HIS A 148 13.71 -9.31 6.92
CA HIS A 148 14.54 -9.80 5.81
C HIS A 148 15.86 -10.38 6.31
N ARG A 149 16.59 -9.63 7.14
CA ARG A 149 17.92 -10.01 7.61
C ARG A 149 17.89 -11.20 8.58
N LEU A 150 16.90 -11.24 9.47
CA LEU A 150 16.82 -12.26 10.50
C LEU A 150 16.30 -13.58 9.96
N PHE A 151 15.31 -13.54 9.07
CA PHE A 151 14.60 -14.73 8.61
C PHE A 151 14.96 -15.15 7.18
N GLY A 152 15.82 -14.40 6.48
CA GLY A 152 16.24 -14.71 5.12
C GLY A 152 15.11 -14.60 4.08
N ILE A 153 13.98 -13.99 4.42
CA ILE A 153 12.86 -13.75 3.50
C ILE A 153 13.30 -12.72 2.47
N LYS A 154 13.11 -12.98 1.17
CA LYS A 154 13.51 -12.03 0.14
C LYS A 154 12.74 -10.71 0.27
N LEU A 155 13.41 -9.59 -0.02
CA LEU A 155 12.78 -8.27 0.08
C LEU A 155 11.63 -8.09 -0.92
N GLU A 156 11.69 -8.76 -2.08
CA GLU A 156 10.61 -8.80 -3.09
C GLU A 156 9.30 -9.40 -2.57
N ASP A 157 9.38 -10.29 -1.58
CA ASP A 157 8.20 -10.88 -0.91
C ASP A 157 7.69 -10.00 0.25
N LEU A 158 8.45 -8.97 0.64
CA LEU A 158 8.17 -8.09 1.78
C LEU A 158 7.74 -6.67 1.35
N VAL A 159 8.20 -6.21 0.20
CA VAL A 159 7.96 -4.85 -0.31
C VAL A 159 7.18 -4.94 -1.61
N PHE A 160 6.06 -4.21 -1.68
CA PHE A 160 5.29 -4.09 -2.92
C PHE A 160 6.05 -3.20 -3.90
N THR A 161 6.44 -3.75 -5.06
CA THR A 161 7.34 -3.10 -6.01
C THR A 161 6.64 -2.52 -7.25
N GLU A 162 5.32 -2.68 -7.41
CA GLU A 162 4.63 -2.12 -8.58
C GLU A 162 4.56 -0.58 -8.51
N ILE A 163 5.17 0.08 -9.49
CA ILE A 163 5.15 1.54 -9.63
C ILE A 163 3.76 2.07 -10.02
N THR A 164 3.46 3.33 -9.70
CA THR A 164 2.25 3.99 -10.19
C THR A 164 2.42 4.45 -11.63
N VAL A 165 1.30 4.55 -12.38
CA VAL A 165 1.30 5.04 -13.76
C VAL A 165 1.84 6.48 -13.81
N GLU A 166 1.53 7.31 -12.81
CA GLU A 166 2.03 8.68 -12.69
C GLU A 166 3.54 8.69 -12.44
N THR A 167 4.02 7.78 -11.59
CA THR A 167 5.45 7.64 -11.30
C THR A 167 6.20 7.16 -12.53
N GLU A 168 5.65 6.19 -13.24
CA GLU A 168 6.18 5.68 -14.49
C GLU A 168 6.24 6.77 -15.56
N LYS A 169 5.14 7.52 -15.75
CA LYS A 169 5.08 8.68 -16.65
C LYS A 169 6.14 9.72 -16.29
N ARG A 170 6.25 10.08 -15.01
CA ARG A 170 7.26 11.03 -14.52
C ARG A 170 8.68 10.53 -14.78
N ILE A 171 8.95 9.24 -14.59
CA ILE A 171 10.25 8.63 -14.89
C ILE A 171 10.55 8.69 -16.39
N LYS A 172 9.57 8.35 -17.25
CA LYS A 172 9.71 8.43 -18.71
C LYS A 172 10.02 9.86 -19.16
N GLU A 173 9.23 10.83 -18.73
CA GLU A 173 9.44 12.25 -19.05
C GLU A 173 10.80 12.76 -18.56
N ALA A 174 11.23 12.35 -17.37
CA ALA A 174 12.55 12.71 -16.84
C ALA A 174 13.68 12.10 -17.69
N LEU A 175 13.56 10.83 -18.06
CA LEU A 175 14.54 10.15 -18.91
C LEU A 175 14.65 10.82 -20.28
N GLU A 176 13.52 11.13 -20.93
CA GLU A 176 13.49 11.83 -22.22
C GLU A 176 14.19 13.21 -22.15
N LYS A 177 13.92 14.01 -21.11
CA LYS A 177 14.58 15.31 -20.89
C LYS A 177 16.08 15.18 -20.63
N THR A 178 16.51 14.16 -19.89
CA THR A 178 17.95 13.94 -19.67
C THR A 178 18.69 13.57 -20.96
N VAL A 179 18.03 12.83 -21.87
CA VAL A 179 18.58 12.49 -23.18
C VAL A 179 18.67 13.72 -24.08
N SER A 180 17.62 14.54 -24.15
CA SER A 180 17.60 15.75 -24.99
C SER A 180 18.66 16.78 -24.58
N ASN A 181 18.97 16.87 -23.28
CA ASN A 181 19.96 17.79 -22.73
C ASN A 181 21.40 17.24 -22.81
N SER A 182 21.57 15.93 -22.97
CA SER A 182 22.89 15.31 -23.14
C SER A 182 23.34 15.35 -24.62
N SER A 183 23.64 16.55 -25.11
CA SER A 183 24.44 16.68 -26.31
C SER A 183 25.78 15.94 -26.09
N LYS A 184 25.94 14.83 -26.82
CA LYS A 184 27.09 13.89 -26.85
C LYS A 184 27.09 12.85 -25.70
N THR A 185 26.78 11.59 -26.06
CA THR A 185 27.32 10.31 -25.50
C THR A 185 26.43 9.33 -24.70
N LYS A 186 25.11 9.51 -24.52
CA LYS A 186 24.25 8.36 -24.10
C LYS A 186 23.38 7.86 -25.25
N LYS A 187 23.74 6.69 -25.78
CA LYS A 187 23.08 6.04 -26.92
C LYS A 187 21.60 5.73 -26.56
N PRO A 188 20.63 5.99 -27.46
CA PRO A 188 19.20 5.75 -27.23
C PRO A 188 18.88 4.33 -26.73
N ALA A 189 19.70 3.34 -27.10
CA ALA A 189 19.59 1.95 -26.63
C ALA A 189 19.67 1.79 -25.10
N GLN A 190 20.44 2.61 -24.38
CA GLN A 190 20.56 2.54 -22.91
C GLN A 190 19.30 3.04 -22.20
N VAL A 191 18.59 4.01 -22.78
CA VAL A 191 17.33 4.51 -22.22
C VAL A 191 16.21 3.52 -22.49
N THR A 192 16.18 2.92 -23.69
CA THR A 192 15.25 1.83 -23.98
C THR A 192 15.46 0.64 -23.03
N SER A 193 16.70 0.30 -22.66
CA SER A 193 16.94 -0.75 -21.66
C SER A 193 16.50 -0.34 -20.24
N LEU A 194 16.70 0.91 -19.84
CA LEU A 194 16.25 1.40 -18.52
C LEU A 194 14.73 1.47 -18.41
N VAL A 195 14.04 1.87 -19.50
CA VAL A 195 12.58 1.85 -19.55
C VAL A 195 12.06 0.42 -19.56
N LYS A 196 12.70 -0.51 -20.29
CA LYS A 196 12.35 -1.94 -20.24
C LYS A 196 12.52 -2.53 -18.84
N ALA A 197 13.54 -2.10 -18.10
CA ALA A 197 13.77 -2.54 -16.72
C ALA A 197 12.68 -2.10 -15.71
N LEU A 198 11.80 -1.16 -16.08
CA LEU A 198 10.66 -0.78 -15.24
C LEU A 198 9.50 -1.80 -15.30
N TYR A 199 9.50 -2.70 -16.28
CA TYR A 199 8.45 -3.70 -16.50
C TYR A 199 8.91 -5.15 -16.31
N SER A 200 10.16 -5.35 -15.87
CA SER A 200 10.78 -6.66 -15.61
C SER A 200 10.89 -6.90 -14.11
#